data_AF-A0A836WMA4-F1
#
_entry.id   AF-A0A836WMA4-F1
#
_cell.length_a   1.000
_cell.length_b   1.000
_cell.length_c   1.000
_cell.angle_alpha   90.00
_cell.angle_beta   90.00
_cell.angle_gamma   90.00
#
_symmetry.space_group_name_H-M   'P 1'
#
loop_
_entity.id
_entity.type
_entity.pdbx_description
1 polymer ?
#
loop_
_entity_poly.entity_id
_entity_poly.type
_entity_poly.pdbx_seq_one_letter_code
_entity_poly.pdbx_strand_id
1 'polypeptide(L)'
;MQRTTGSDRSTPEVAVTSGRALTAGILAAFFLYSLAYYWPAYLAPRYRDDYESVSRRPHAICSGSISGRALVLLPATGDDHFRYGSGLIYTDPFLGSRIVYARNLLGEEQCILDKFPTRAIYSFILTTGWESGRLVKLRDRISRQ
;
A
#
# COMPACT_ATOMS: atom_id res chain seq x y z
N MET A 1 11.47 13.55 82.21
CA MET A 1 10.30 12.99 81.50
C MET A 1 10.48 13.28 80.01
N GLN A 2 11.14 12.37 79.29
CA GLN A 2 11.50 12.57 77.87
C GLN A 2 10.38 12.00 76.98
N ARG A 3 9.78 12.86 76.14
CA ARG A 3 8.86 12.43 75.07
C ARG A 3 9.68 12.07 73.84
N THR A 4 9.72 10.78 73.51
CA THR A 4 10.18 10.28 72.23
C THR A 4 9.05 10.40 71.21
N THR A 5 9.14 11.36 70.30
CA THR A 5 8.28 11.45 69.11
C THR A 5 8.89 10.59 68.00
N GLY A 6 8.42 9.34 67.88
CA GLY A 6 8.70 8.50 66.72
C GLY A 6 7.91 9.00 65.52
N SER A 7 8.60 9.65 64.59
CA SER A 7 8.04 10.06 63.29
C SER A 7 8.19 8.89 62.32
N ASP A 8 7.13 8.10 62.19
CA ASP A 8 7.02 7.06 61.17
C ASP A 8 6.90 7.73 59.79
N ARG A 9 8.04 7.88 59.10
CA ARG A 9 8.10 8.23 57.68
C ARG A 9 8.08 6.95 56.85
N SER A 10 6.93 6.29 56.79
CA SER A 10 6.68 5.25 55.80
C SER A 10 6.50 5.88 54.41
N THR A 11 7.63 6.09 53.75
CA THR A 11 7.93 5.78 52.34
C THR A 11 6.88 6.10 51.24
N PRO A 12 7.08 7.18 50.45
CA PRO A 12 6.38 7.38 49.16
C PRO A 12 6.88 6.46 48.02
N GLU A 13 7.86 5.60 48.29
CA GLU A 13 8.60 4.81 47.30
C GLU A 13 7.75 3.69 46.65
N VAL A 14 6.76 3.17 47.38
CA VAL A 14 5.85 2.11 46.89
C VAL A 14 4.87 2.64 45.84
N ALA A 15 4.43 3.90 45.96
CA ALA A 15 3.49 4.51 45.03
C ALA A 15 4.12 4.81 43.66
N VAL A 16 5.39 5.23 43.65
CA VAL A 16 6.13 5.58 42.42
C VAL A 16 6.45 4.35 41.58
N THR A 17 6.72 3.22 42.23
CA THR A 17 7.06 1.96 41.55
C THR A 17 5.85 1.36 40.85
N SER A 18 4.67 1.43 41.47
CA SER A 18 3.40 0.94 40.91
C SER A 18 2.98 1.71 39.65
N GLY A 19 3.18 3.03 39.62
CA GLY A 19 2.86 3.86 38.46
C GLY A 19 3.70 3.52 37.22
N ARG A 20 5.02 3.31 37.41
CA ARG A 20 5.93 2.96 36.31
C ARG A 20 5.64 1.58 35.72
N ALA A 21 5.33 0.60 36.58
CA ALA A 21 4.95 -0.74 36.14
C ALA A 21 3.67 -0.73 35.30
N LEU A 22 2.67 0.06 35.70
CA LEU A 22 1.43 0.23 34.94
C LEU A 22 1.67 0.86 33.57
N THR A 23 2.42 1.95 33.49
CA THR A 23 2.75 2.61 32.21
C THR A 23 3.52 1.69 31.28
N ALA A 24 4.52 0.96 31.80
CA ALA A 24 5.28 -0.02 31.02
C ALA A 24 4.39 -1.14 30.49
N GLY A 25 3.46 -1.64 31.31
CA GLY A 25 2.48 -2.65 30.91
C GLY A 25 1.56 -2.17 29.77
N ILE A 26 1.06 -0.93 29.85
CA ILE A 26 0.21 -0.34 28.81
C ILE A 26 0.98 -0.21 27.49
N LEU A 27 2.20 0.33 27.53
CA LEU A 27 3.03 0.49 26.33
C LEU A 27 3.34 -0.87 25.70
N ALA A 28 3.74 -1.86 26.52
CA ALA A 28 4.00 -3.21 26.03
C ALA A 28 2.75 -3.84 25.38
N ALA A 29 1.56 -3.66 25.96
CA ALA A 29 0.31 -4.12 25.38
C ALA A 29 0.01 -3.45 24.03
N PHE A 30 0.23 -2.13 23.90
CA PHE A 30 0.09 -1.42 22.62
C PHE A 30 1.06 -1.97 21.57
N PHE A 31 2.34 -2.14 21.91
CA PHE A 31 3.32 -2.69 20.97
C PHE A 31 2.98 -4.11 20.55
N LEU A 32 2.60 -4.98 21.49
CA LEU A 32 2.20 -6.36 21.18
C LEU A 32 0.93 -6.41 20.33
N TYR A 33 -0.05 -5.55 20.61
CA TYR A 33 -1.25 -5.42 19.77
C TYR A 33 -0.89 -4.96 18.35
N SER A 34 -0.06 -3.91 18.22
CA SER A 34 0.38 -3.42 16.92
C SER A 34 1.17 -4.47 16.15
N LEU A 35 2.06 -5.20 16.83
CA LEU A 35 2.78 -6.33 16.25
C LEU A 35 1.80 -7.41 15.80
N ALA A 36 0.94 -7.92 16.68
CA ALA A 36 0.02 -9.00 16.33
C ALA A 36 -0.97 -8.63 15.20
N TYR A 37 -1.38 -7.37 15.12
CA TYR A 37 -2.40 -6.94 14.15
C TYR A 37 -1.79 -6.48 12.82
N TYR A 38 -0.73 -5.67 12.85
CA TYR A 38 -0.15 -5.09 11.63
C TYR A 38 1.00 -5.93 11.07
N TRP A 39 1.82 -6.56 11.92
CA TRP A 39 3.02 -7.28 11.48
C TRP A 39 2.75 -8.49 10.57
N PRO A 40 1.68 -9.29 10.77
CA PRO A 40 1.37 -10.37 9.83
C PRO A 40 1.16 -9.89 8.39
N ALA A 41 0.66 -8.66 8.21
CA ALA A 41 0.51 -8.05 6.89
C ALA A 41 1.86 -7.72 6.21
N TYR A 42 2.94 -7.59 6.98
CA TYR A 42 4.29 -7.30 6.47
C TYR A 42 5.16 -8.56 6.30
N LEU A 43 4.97 -9.61 7.13
CA LEU A 43 5.72 -10.87 6.99
C LEU A 43 5.23 -11.76 5.86
N ALA A 44 3.92 -11.78 5.65
CA ALA A 44 3.30 -12.42 4.51
C ALA A 44 2.52 -11.33 3.79
N PRO A 45 3.21 -10.43 3.05
CA PRO A 45 2.51 -9.48 2.21
C PRO A 45 1.53 -10.29 1.40
N ARG A 46 0.25 -10.09 1.70
CA ARG A 46 -0.83 -10.65 0.90
C ARG A 46 -0.77 -9.84 -0.39
N TYR A 47 0.13 -10.24 -1.28
CA TYR A 47 0.02 -10.04 -2.71
C TYR A 47 -1.22 -10.83 -3.17
N ARG A 48 -2.37 -10.47 -2.62
CA ARG A 48 -3.68 -10.89 -3.10
C ARG A 48 -3.92 -10.17 -4.42
N ASP A 49 -4.92 -10.64 -5.13
CA ASP A 49 -5.51 -9.97 -6.29
C ASP A 49 -5.95 -8.50 -6.01
N ASP A 50 -5.82 -8.04 -4.76
CA ASP A 50 -6.10 -6.70 -4.24
C ASP A 50 -4.85 -5.80 -4.12
N TYR A 51 -3.62 -6.32 -4.34
CA TYR A 51 -2.39 -5.52 -4.26
C TYR A 51 -2.25 -4.58 -5.46
N GLU A 52 -2.77 -4.97 -6.62
CA GLU A 52 -2.94 -4.08 -7.78
C GLU A 52 -4.38 -3.59 -7.77
N SER A 53 -4.63 -2.43 -7.15
CA SER A 53 -5.96 -1.86 -6.89
C SER A 53 -6.64 -1.33 -8.16
N VAL A 54 -6.86 -2.21 -9.11
CA VAL A 54 -7.80 -2.03 -10.20
C VAL A 54 -9.06 -2.75 -9.78
N SER A 55 -10.22 -2.12 -9.95
CA SER A 55 -11.47 -2.83 -9.69
C SER A 55 -11.48 -4.12 -10.53
N ARG A 56 -12.05 -5.21 -9.98
CA ARG A 56 -11.99 -6.56 -10.56
C ARG A 56 -12.39 -6.60 -12.04
N ARG A 57 -13.29 -5.71 -12.46
CA ARG A 57 -13.78 -5.59 -13.85
C ARG A 57 -12.70 -5.10 -14.84
N PRO A 58 -12.10 -3.91 -14.71
CA PRO A 58 -11.01 -3.49 -15.58
C PRO A 58 -9.85 -4.48 -15.59
N HIS A 59 -9.53 -5.11 -14.46
CA HIS A 59 -8.54 -6.19 -14.47
C HIS A 59 -8.97 -7.36 -15.35
N ALA A 60 -10.21 -7.85 -15.22
CA ALA A 60 -10.75 -8.92 -16.06
C ALA A 60 -10.77 -8.57 -17.56
N ILE A 61 -11.13 -7.33 -17.91
CA ILE A 61 -11.10 -6.85 -19.30
C ILE A 61 -9.67 -6.87 -19.84
N CYS A 62 -8.71 -6.36 -19.06
CA CYS A 62 -7.32 -6.30 -19.46
C CYS A 62 -6.69 -7.69 -19.56
N SER A 63 -6.94 -8.57 -18.60
CA SER A 63 -6.38 -9.91 -18.57
C SER A 63 -6.91 -10.80 -19.70
N GLY A 64 -8.17 -10.60 -20.13
CA GLY A 64 -8.75 -11.28 -21.28
C GLY A 64 -8.29 -10.74 -22.63
N SER A 65 -7.92 -9.45 -22.71
CA SER A 65 -7.58 -8.79 -23.99
C SER A 65 -6.08 -8.77 -24.28
N ILE A 66 -5.23 -8.84 -23.25
CA ILE A 66 -3.79 -8.68 -23.36
C ILE A 66 -3.12 -10.05 -23.20
N SER A 67 -2.39 -10.51 -24.22
CA SER A 67 -1.69 -11.79 -24.21
C SER A 67 -0.30 -11.71 -23.55
N GLY A 68 0.35 -10.55 -23.56
CA GLY A 68 1.74 -10.36 -23.09
C GLY A 68 1.89 -9.50 -21.83
N ARG A 69 3.16 -9.26 -21.45
CA ARG A 69 3.56 -8.22 -20.51
C ARG A 69 3.12 -6.84 -20.99
N ALA A 70 2.32 -6.16 -20.19
CA ALA A 70 1.78 -4.84 -20.49
C ALA A 70 1.85 -3.90 -19.29
N LEU A 71 1.84 -2.62 -19.61
CA LEU A 71 1.57 -1.50 -18.73
C LEU A 71 0.27 -0.86 -19.20
N VAL A 72 -0.70 -0.72 -18.30
CA VAL A 72 -2.02 -0.14 -18.58
C VAL A 72 -2.16 1.16 -17.80
N LEU A 73 -2.29 2.26 -18.53
CA LEU A 73 -2.53 3.60 -18.00
C LEU A 73 -4.03 3.77 -17.73
N LEU A 74 -4.40 4.00 -16.48
CA LEU A 74 -5.75 4.28 -16.03
C LEU A 74 -5.95 5.79 -15.90
N PRO A 75 -7.13 6.34 -16.23
CA PRO A 75 -7.37 7.77 -16.12
C PRO A 75 -7.28 8.20 -14.64
N ALA A 76 -6.65 9.34 -14.38
CA ALA A 76 -6.51 9.88 -13.03
C ALA A 76 -7.83 10.44 -12.44
N THR A 77 -8.92 10.40 -13.21
CA THR A 77 -10.22 10.94 -12.83
C THR A 77 -11.00 9.94 -11.98
N GLY A 78 -10.99 10.11 -10.65
CA GLY A 78 -11.87 9.39 -9.73
C GLY A 78 -11.21 9.11 -8.38
N ASP A 79 -11.41 10.02 -7.43
CA ASP A 79 -10.90 9.90 -6.05
C ASP A 79 -11.45 8.68 -5.30
N ASP A 80 -12.62 8.15 -5.69
CA ASP A 80 -13.33 7.16 -4.85
C ASP A 80 -12.94 5.69 -5.09
N HIS A 81 -12.25 5.37 -6.20
CA HIS A 81 -11.99 3.97 -6.59
C HIS A 81 -10.53 3.66 -6.89
N PHE A 82 -9.66 4.65 -6.91
CA PHE A 82 -8.22 4.45 -6.91
C PHE A 82 -7.73 4.34 -5.46
N ARG A 83 -7.79 3.15 -4.87
CA ARG A 83 -7.45 2.93 -3.44
C ARG A 83 -5.95 3.05 -3.10
N TYR A 84 -5.10 3.49 -4.02
CA TYR A 84 -3.71 3.81 -3.71
C TYR A 84 -3.57 5.29 -3.33
N GLY A 85 -2.94 5.52 -2.18
CA GLY A 85 -2.47 6.85 -1.76
C GLY A 85 -1.26 7.35 -2.54
N SER A 86 -0.64 6.55 -3.41
CA SER A 86 0.42 7.01 -4.29
C SER A 86 -0.07 7.08 -5.74
N GLY A 87 0.12 8.22 -6.38
CA GLY A 87 0.19 8.32 -7.85
C GLY A 87 1.34 7.49 -8.44
N LEU A 88 2.03 6.66 -7.65
CA LEU A 88 3.25 5.95 -7.96
C LEU A 88 3.12 4.46 -7.64
N ILE A 89 2.70 3.66 -8.61
CA ILE A 89 3.24 2.30 -8.78
C ILE A 89 4.40 2.44 -9.78
N TYR A 90 5.39 3.28 -9.46
CA TYR A 90 6.45 3.67 -10.41
C TYR A 90 7.81 3.03 -10.15
N THR A 91 7.97 2.31 -9.04
CA THR A 91 9.32 2.02 -8.55
C THR A 91 9.78 0.58 -8.69
N ASP A 92 8.92 -0.35 -9.09
CA ASP A 92 9.35 -1.74 -9.25
C ASP A 92 9.21 -2.25 -10.70
N PRO A 93 10.23 -1.99 -11.56
CA PRO A 93 10.29 -2.57 -12.90
C PRO A 93 10.45 -4.10 -12.87
N PHE A 94 10.80 -4.68 -11.71
CA PHE A 94 10.90 -6.12 -11.50
C PHE A 94 9.56 -6.76 -11.10
N LEU A 95 8.47 -5.99 -11.04
CA LEU A 95 7.13 -6.55 -10.87
C LEU A 95 6.93 -7.71 -11.85
N GLY A 96 6.82 -8.91 -11.29
CA GLY A 96 6.66 -10.15 -12.05
C GLY A 96 5.29 -10.25 -12.72
N SER A 97 4.34 -9.38 -12.34
CA SER A 97 2.99 -9.40 -12.91
C SER A 97 3.02 -9.14 -14.41
N ARG A 98 2.20 -9.93 -15.12
CA ARG A 98 2.04 -9.79 -16.57
C ARG A 98 1.48 -8.42 -16.91
N ILE A 99 0.48 -7.94 -16.18
CA ILE A 99 -0.13 -6.63 -16.41
C ILE A 99 0.22 -5.76 -15.21
N VAL A 100 0.76 -4.58 -15.46
CA VAL A 100 1.00 -3.55 -14.45
C VAL A 100 0.07 -2.39 -14.75
N TYR A 101 -0.49 -1.77 -13.73
CA TYR A 101 -1.37 -0.62 -13.86
C TYR A 101 -0.70 0.63 -13.31
N ALA A 102 -0.85 1.75 -14.02
CA ALA A 102 -0.36 3.05 -13.58
C ALA A 102 -1.43 4.12 -13.78
N ARG A 103 -1.40 5.19 -12.99
CA ARG A 103 -2.23 6.37 -13.30
C ARG A 103 -1.64 7.10 -14.48
N ASN A 104 -2.51 7.57 -15.36
CA ASN A 104 -2.15 8.50 -16.40
C ASN A 104 -2.07 9.91 -15.80
N LEU A 105 -0.88 10.27 -15.31
CA LEU A 105 -0.59 11.62 -14.84
C LEU A 105 -0.11 12.46 -16.03
N LEU A 106 -0.82 13.55 -16.31
CA LEU A 106 -0.48 14.46 -17.39
C LEU A 106 0.93 15.01 -17.18
N GLY A 107 1.79 14.87 -18.20
CA GLY A 107 3.18 15.33 -18.17
C GLY A 107 4.20 14.33 -17.61
N GLU A 108 3.77 13.21 -17.03
CA GLU A 108 4.70 12.17 -16.53
C GLU A 108 4.83 10.96 -17.47
N GLU A 109 4.08 10.93 -18.56
CA GLU A 109 3.98 9.78 -19.48
C GLU A 109 5.35 9.20 -19.83
N GLN A 110 6.29 10.06 -20.28
CA GLN A 110 7.64 9.64 -20.69
C GLN A 110 8.41 8.93 -19.57
N CYS A 111 8.33 9.43 -18.33
CA CYS A 111 8.97 8.81 -17.18
C CYS A 111 8.46 7.37 -16.98
N ILE A 112 7.16 7.16 -17.15
CA ILE A 112 6.55 5.84 -17.05
C ILE A 112 7.02 4.93 -18.20
N LEU A 113 7.09 5.45 -19.42
CA LEU A 113 7.56 4.67 -20.58
C LEU A 113 9.01 4.19 -20.36
N ASP A 114 9.86 5.04 -19.78
CA ASP A 114 11.27 4.75 -19.57
C ASP A 114 11.50 3.69 -18.47
N LYS A 115 10.61 3.61 -17.48
CA LYS A 115 10.66 2.59 -16.42
C LYS A 115 10.20 1.21 -16.89
N PHE A 116 9.37 1.12 -17.93
CA PHE A 116 8.80 -0.13 -18.42
C PHE A 116 9.12 -0.43 -19.91
N PRO A 117 10.40 -0.45 -20.31
CA PRO A 117 10.79 -0.52 -21.73
C PRO A 117 10.42 -1.85 -22.40
N THR A 118 10.22 -2.92 -21.63
CA THR A 118 9.92 -4.28 -22.13
C THR A 118 8.43 -4.62 -22.13
N ARG A 119 7.56 -3.64 -21.86
CA ARG A 119 6.11 -3.84 -21.79
C ARG A 119 5.42 -3.14 -22.95
N ALA A 120 4.35 -3.74 -23.47
CA ALA A 120 3.43 -3.04 -24.35
C ALA A 120 2.60 -2.06 -23.52
N ILE A 121 2.23 -0.91 -24.09
CA ILE A 121 1.63 0.18 -23.33
C ILE A 121 0.23 0.42 -23.87
N TYR A 122 -0.73 0.44 -22.94
CA TYR A 122 -2.14 0.63 -23.24
C TYR A 122 -2.70 1.77 -22.40
N SER A 123 -3.66 2.50 -22.94
CA SER A 123 -4.52 3.41 -22.20
C SER A 123 -5.89 2.76 -22.03
N PHE A 124 -6.43 2.78 -20.83
CA PHE A 124 -7.78 2.31 -20.55
C PHE A 124 -8.73 3.50 -20.50
N ILE A 125 -9.70 3.54 -21.40
CA ILE A 125 -10.71 4.60 -21.45
C ILE A 125 -12.00 4.06 -20.85
N LEU A 126 -12.48 4.71 -19.79
CA LEU A 126 -13.73 4.36 -19.14
C LEU A 126 -14.92 4.86 -19.96
N THR A 127 -15.94 4.03 -20.14
CA THR A 127 -17.16 4.40 -20.89
C THR A 127 -18.34 4.74 -19.98
N THR A 128 -18.47 4.10 -18.81
CA THR A 128 -19.51 4.43 -17.81
C THR A 128 -19.23 3.74 -16.48
N GLY A 129 -19.24 4.50 -15.37
CA GLY A 129 -19.32 3.96 -14.00
C GLY A 129 -18.29 2.90 -13.59
N TRP A 130 -17.11 2.85 -14.24
CA TRP A 130 -16.11 1.79 -14.06
C TRP A 130 -16.58 0.36 -14.38
N GLU A 131 -17.77 0.22 -14.97
CA GLU A 131 -18.34 -1.09 -15.34
C GLU A 131 -17.84 -1.56 -16.70
N SER A 132 -17.51 -0.61 -17.58
CA SER A 132 -17.04 -0.85 -18.93
C SER A 132 -15.91 0.11 -19.29
N GLY A 133 -15.07 -0.34 -20.22
CA GLY A 133 -14.04 0.49 -20.81
C GLY A 133 -13.44 -0.17 -22.03
N ARG A 134 -12.59 0.58 -22.75
CA ARG A 134 -11.85 0.10 -23.90
C ARG A 134 -10.36 0.28 -23.69
N LEU A 135 -9.59 -0.69 -24.17
CA LEU A 135 -8.14 -0.58 -24.25
C LEU A 135 -7.74 0.04 -25.58
N VAL A 136 -6.91 1.07 -25.51
CA VAL A 136 -6.25 1.69 -26.65
C VAL A 136 -4.77 1.40 -26.53
N LYS A 137 -4.20 0.71 -27.51
CA LYS A 137 -2.76 0.43 -27.54
C LYS A 137 -2.02 1.71 -27.92
N LEU A 138 -1.12 2.16 -27.05
CA LEU A 138 -0.29 3.34 -27.26
C LEU A 138 1.07 2.97 -27.86
N ARG A 139 1.65 1.85 -27.41
CA ARG A 139 3.00 1.43 -27.81
C ARG A 139 3.12 -0.09 -27.85
N ASP A 140 3.87 -0.57 -28.82
CA ASP A 140 4.31 -1.96 -28.88
C ASP A 140 5.44 -2.27 -27.89
N ARG A 141 5.56 -3.56 -27.54
CA ARG A 141 6.71 -4.02 -26.75
C ARG A 141 7.98 -3.86 -27.59
N ILE A 142 9.03 -3.30 -27.00
CA ILE A 142 10.37 -3.45 -27.57
C ILE A 142 10.85 -4.88 -27.34
N SER A 143 10.92 -5.67 -28.40
CA SER A 143 11.64 -6.93 -28.39
C SER A 143 13.13 -6.61 -28.18
N ARG A 144 13.68 -6.94 -27.01
CA ARG A 144 15.14 -7.02 -26.89
C ARG A 144 15.55 -8.24 -27.72
N GLN A 145 16.26 -7.96 -28.82
CA GLN A 145 16.99 -8.97 -29.58
C GLN A 145 18.05 -9.62 -28.69
#